data_AF-A0A2T8FD46-F1
#
_entry.id   AF-A0A2T8FD46-F1
#
_cell.length_a   1.000
_cell.length_b   1.000
_cell.length_c   1.000
_cell.angle_alpha   90.00
_cell.angle_beta   90.00
_cell.angle_gamma   90.00
#
_symmetry.space_group_name_H-M   'P 1'
#
loop_
_entity.id
_entity.type
_entity.pdbx_description
1 polymer ?
#
loop_
_entity_poly.entity_id
_entity_poly.type
_entity_poly.pdbx_seq_one_letter_code
_entity_poly.pdbx_strand_id
1 'polypeptide(L)' 'MIGRSGVTAPTIGATRLQHLEDALAAVDVTLTEEEVTRLEQPYRSHAVVGHN' A
#
# COMPACT_ATOMS: atom_id res chain seq x y z
N MET A 1 1.03 -1.65 0.79
CA MET A 1 1.11 -1.59 -0.69
C MET A 1 2.37 -0.83 -1.09
N ILE A 2 2.53 0.42 -0.66
CA ILE A 2 3.81 1.15 -0.76
C ILE A 2 4.84 0.43 0.10
N GLY A 3 6.03 0.15 -0.45
CA GLY A 3 7.12 -0.58 0.22
C GLY A 3 7.03 -2.11 0.20
N ARG A 4 5.99 -2.72 -0.39
CA ARG A 4 5.95 -4.20 -0.56
C ARG A 4 6.87 -4.63 -1.71
N SER A 5 7.59 -5.73 -1.51
CA SER A 5 8.55 -6.27 -2.49
C SER A 5 7.95 -6.61 -3.87
N GLY A 6 6.65 -6.91 -3.94
CA GLY A 6 5.96 -7.21 -5.20
C GLY A 6 5.44 -5.99 -5.98
N VAL A 7 5.65 -4.77 -5.50
CA VAL A 7 5.11 -3.54 -6.12
C VAL A 7 6.26 -2.67 -6.62
N THR A 8 6.53 -2.71 -7.93
CA THR A 8 7.58 -1.90 -8.56
C THR A 8 7.21 -0.42 -8.67
N ALA A 9 5.95 -0.12 -9.00
CA ALA A 9 5.44 1.24 -9.10
C ALA A 9 3.96 1.28 -8.66
N PRO A 10 3.59 2.06 -7.63
CA PRO A 10 2.20 2.20 -7.22
C PRO A 10 1.43 3.07 -8.22
N THR A 11 0.25 2.64 -8.64
CA THR A 11 -0.68 3.47 -9.44
C THR A 11 -1.74 4.05 -8.51
N ILE A 12 -1.81 5.38 -8.40
CA ILE A 12 -2.70 6.09 -7.48
C ILE A 12 -3.60 7.05 -8.28
N GLY A 13 -4.91 6.92 -8.11
CA GLY A 13 -5.89 7.86 -8.67
C GLY A 13 -6.25 8.96 -7.68
N ALA A 14 -6.23 10.22 -8.11
CA ALA A 14 -6.60 11.37 -7.29
C ALA A 14 -7.55 12.30 -8.06
N THR A 15 -8.65 12.71 -7.42
CA THR A 15 -9.62 13.68 -7.96
C THR A 15 -9.43 15.09 -7.38
N ARG A 16 -8.50 15.26 -6.43
CA ARG A 16 -8.14 16.52 -5.78
C ARG A 16 -6.62 16.59 -5.60
N LEU A 17 -6.07 17.79 -5.70
CA LEU A 17 -4.62 18.02 -5.66
C LEU A 17 -3.98 17.55 -4.34
N GLN A 18 -4.63 17.83 -3.21
CA GLN A 18 -4.16 17.41 -1.88
C GLN A 18 -3.88 15.89 -1.78
N HIS A 19 -4.69 15.04 -2.44
CA HIS A 19 -4.45 13.59 -2.41
C HIS A 19 -3.24 13.19 -3.23
N LEU A 20 -2.89 13.96 -4.27
CA LEU A 20 -1.67 13.74 -5.04
C LEU A 20 -0.45 14.11 -4.21
N GLU A 21 -0.49 15.24 -3.50
CA GLU A 21 0.60 15.70 -2.63
C GLU A 21 0.87 14.70 -1.50
N ASP A 22 -0.18 14.23 -0.82
CA ASP A 22 -0.06 13.19 0.22
C ASP A 22 0.50 11.89 -0.34
N ALA A 23 0.06 11.48 -1.53
CA ALA A 23 0.52 10.25 -2.17
C ALA A 23 2.00 10.33 -2.58
N LEU A 24 2.46 11.51 -3.02
CA LEU A 24 3.88 11.75 -3.30
C LEU A 24 4.71 11.63 -2.03
N ALA A 25 4.31 12.31 -0.96
CA ALA A 25 5.00 12.24 0.33
C ALA A 25 5.04 10.80 0.90
N ALA A 26 4.00 10.00 0.66
CA ALA A 26 3.93 8.63 1.13
C ALA A 26 4.97 7.69 0.49
N VAL A 27 5.47 7.99 -0.71
CA VAL A 27 6.49 7.16 -1.39
C VAL A 27 7.83 7.17 -0.65
N ASP A 28 8.15 8.28 0.03
CA ASP A 28 9.39 8.43 0.79
C ASP A 28 9.30 7.82 2.21
N VAL A 29 8.11 7.38 2.63
CA VAL A 29 7.91 6.76 3.95
C VAL A 29 8.47 5.35 3.95
N THR A 30 9.47 5.12 4.80
CA THR A 30 10.03 3.79 5.08
C THR A 30 9.55 3.30 6.43
N LEU A 31 8.97 2.10 6.45
CA LEU A 31 8.53 1.43 7.67
C LEU A 31 9.60 0.46 8.14
N THR A 32 9.75 0.35 9.46
CA THR A 32 10.56 -0.70 10.08
C THR A 32 9.89 -2.06 9.99
N GLU A 33 10.64 -3.14 10.14
CA GLU A 33 10.09 -4.51 10.14
C GLU A 33 9.05 -4.73 11.24
N GLU A 34 9.23 -4.12 12.41
CA GLU A 34 8.28 -4.18 13.53
C GLU A 34 6.96 -3.49 13.17
N GLU A 35 7.02 -2.33 12.52
CA GLU A 35 5.83 -1.59 12.08
C GLU A 35 5.07 -2.32 10.97
N VAL A 36 5.79 -2.88 10.00
CA VAL A 36 5.20 -3.72 8.94
C VAL A 36 4.49 -4.91 9.58
N THR A 37 5.17 -5.63 10.48
CA THR A 37 4.60 -6.78 11.17
C THR A 37 3.34 -6.39 11.94
N ARG A 38 3.39 -5.31 12.71
CA ARG A 38 2.24 -4.79 13.46
C ARG A 38 1.05 -4.44 12.56
N LEU A 39 1.30 -3.83 11.41
CA LEU A 39 0.25 -3.47 10.44
C LEU A 39 -0.33 -4.70 9.72
N GLU A 40 0.48 -5.74 9.51
CA GLU A 40 0.05 -6.96 8.83
C GLU A 40 -0.64 -7.98 9.74
N GLN A 41 -0.38 -7.97 11.07
CA GLN A 41 -1.05 -8.85 12.04
C GLN A 41 -2.59 -8.95 11.87
N PRO A 42 -3.34 -7.83 11.76
CA PRO A 42 -4.79 -7.90 11.59
C PRO A 42 -5.23 -8.19 10.13
N TYR A 43 -4.34 -8.09 9.16
CA TYR A 43 -4.69 -8.17 7.74
C TYR A 43 -4.92 -9.63 7.30
N ARG A 44 -6.13 -9.95 6.82
CA ARG A 44 -6.46 -11.27 6.25
C ARG A 44 -6.72 -11.15 4.76
N SER A 45 -5.91 -11.84 3.95
CA SER A 45 -6.14 -11.94 2.51
C SER A 45 -7.46 -12.67 2.23
N HIS A 46 -8.31 -12.08 1.39
CA HIS A 46 -9.51 -12.74 0.91
C HIS A 46 -9.14 -13.70 -0.23
N ALA A 47 -9.66 -14.92 -0.21
CA ALA A 47 -9.48 -15.85 -1.33
C ALA A 47 -10.19 -15.32 -2.59
N VAL A 48 -9.64 -15.65 -3.76
CA VAL A 48 -10.30 -15.33 -5.04
C VAL A 48 -11.59 -16.14 -5.14
N VAL A 49 -12.70 -15.46 -5.40
CA VAL A 49 -14.02 -16.09 -5.59
C VAL A 49 -14.44 -15.86 -7.04
N GLY A 50 -14.72 -16.94 -7.78
CA GLY A 50 -15.14 -16.87 -9.18
C GLY A 50 -13.97 -16.79 -10.15
N HIS A 51 -13.48 -17.95 -10.58
CA HIS A 51 -12.51 -18.13 -11.66
C HIS A 51 -12.80 -19.48 -12.35
N ASN A 52 -13.47 -19.45 -13.49
CA ASN A 52 -13.48 -20.52 -14.51
C ASN A 52 -12.89 -19.94 -15.78
#